data_AF-A0A937KY61-F1
#
_entry.id   AF-A0A937KY61-F1
#
_cell.length_a   1.000
_cell.length_b   1.000
_cell.length_c   1.000
_cell.angle_alpha   90.00
_cell.angle_beta   90.00
_cell.angle_gamma   90.00
#
_symmetry.space_group_name_H-M   'P 1'
#
loop_
_entity.id
_entity.type
_entity.pdbx_description
1 polymer ?
#
loop_
_entity_poly.entity_id
_entity_poly.type
_entity_poly.pdbx_seq_one_letter_code
_entity_poly.pdbx_strand_id
1 'polypeptide(L)'
;MISIKDTHLHIEYSSPSVRNRIIFGGLLAFNEVWQAGAHNATWIDLDNNIKVDGKVLPKGKYGIFIIPRKDDSWTVIFNSKWKQHGKDDYDESEDILRVEVEPTFPNEFSESLKYTFNKINENFAKLSIEWEYYKLELTLNLLVN
;
A
#
# COMPACT_ATOMS: atom_id res chain seq x y z
N MET A 1 11.02 -4.55 -6.20
CA MET A 1 10.61 -4.50 -7.63
C MET A 1 10.13 -5.88 -8.04
N ILE A 2 9.15 -5.95 -8.94
CA ILE A 2 8.69 -7.17 -9.60
C ILE A 2 8.33 -6.85 -11.07
N SER A 3 8.35 -7.88 -11.93
CA SER A 3 7.75 -7.82 -13.26
C SER A 3 6.58 -8.80 -13.38
N ILE A 4 5.43 -8.28 -13.82
CA ILE A 4 4.25 -9.04 -14.23
C ILE A 4 4.21 -8.95 -15.76
N LYS A 5 4.63 -10.02 -16.43
CA LYS A 5 4.96 -10.01 -17.86
C LYS A 5 5.95 -8.87 -18.18
N ASP A 6 5.56 -7.93 -19.04
CA ASP A 6 6.36 -6.78 -19.48
C ASP A 6 6.11 -5.51 -18.65
N THR A 7 5.25 -5.58 -17.63
CA THR A 7 4.98 -4.46 -16.72
C THR A 7 5.88 -4.53 -15.49
N HIS A 8 6.59 -3.45 -15.23
CA HIS A 8 7.48 -3.30 -14.08
C HIS A 8 6.79 -2.51 -12.97
N LEU A 9 6.90 -3.04 -11.75
CA LEU A 9 6.38 -2.41 -10.55
C LEU A 9 7.51 -2.25 -9.54
N HIS A 10 7.74 -1.01 -9.12
CA HIS A 10 8.74 -0.68 -8.11
C HIS A 10 8.06 0.02 -6.94
N ILE A 11 8.15 -0.57 -5.75
CA ILE A 11 7.78 0.09 -4.50
C ILE A 11 9.04 0.46 -3.72
N GLU A 12 9.10 1.69 -3.25
CA GLU A 12 10.09 2.16 -2.30
C GLU A 12 9.38 2.54 -1.00
N TYR A 13 9.86 1.97 0.09
CA TYR A 13 9.25 2.14 1.40
C TYR A 13 10.33 2.13 2.48
N SER A 14 10.03 2.77 3.60
CA SER A 14 10.77 2.59 4.84
C SER A 14 10.18 1.42 5.64
N SER A 15 11.01 0.69 6.40
CA SER A 15 10.57 -0.44 7.24
C SER A 15 10.69 -0.10 8.74
N PRO A 16 9.82 0.76 9.31
CA PRO A 16 9.82 1.02 10.76
C PRO A 16 9.47 -0.24 11.55
N SER A 17 10.04 -0.35 12.76
CA SER A 17 9.79 -1.47 13.67
C SER A 17 8.76 -1.11 14.75
N VAL A 18 8.08 -2.11 15.29
CA VAL A 18 7.07 -1.95 16.35
C VAL A 18 7.70 -1.38 17.62
N ARG A 19 8.82 -1.95 18.07
CA ARG A 19 9.56 -1.51 19.26
C ARG A 19 8.69 -1.43 20.53
N ASN A 20 7.93 -2.48 20.81
CA ASN A 20 7.01 -2.57 21.98
C ASN A 20 5.95 -1.45 22.05
N ARG A 21 5.64 -0.79 20.93
CA ARG A 21 4.56 0.19 20.83
C ARG A 21 3.31 -0.51 20.30
N ILE A 22 2.14 0.04 20.60
CA ILE A 22 0.92 -0.28 19.88
C ILE A 22 0.94 0.56 18.60
N ILE A 23 1.01 -0.06 17.42
CA ILE A 23 1.03 0.68 16.16
C ILE A 23 -0.36 1.20 15.82
N PHE A 24 -1.33 0.33 15.52
CA PHE A 24 -2.67 0.77 15.10
C PHE A 24 -3.58 1.03 16.31
N GLY A 25 -4.20 2.20 16.37
CA GLY A 25 -4.92 2.70 17.56
C GLY A 25 -4.00 3.27 18.65
N GLY A 26 -2.68 3.24 18.44
CA GLY A 26 -1.67 3.83 19.33
C GLY A 26 -0.86 4.88 18.59
N LEU A 27 0.27 4.49 18.00
CA LEU A 27 1.12 5.37 17.20
C LEU A 27 0.40 5.96 15.98
N LEU A 28 -0.40 5.14 15.31
CA LEU A 28 -1.24 5.49 14.18
C LEU A 28 -2.69 5.45 14.63
N ALA A 29 -3.37 6.59 14.59
CA ALA A 29 -4.78 6.66 14.92
C ALA A 29 -5.63 5.97 13.84
N PHE A 30 -6.71 5.30 14.26
CA PHE A 30 -7.73 4.86 13.32
C PHE A 30 -8.45 6.06 12.72
N ASN A 31 -8.95 5.90 11.49
CA ASN A 31 -9.65 6.90 10.69
C ASN A 31 -8.78 8.10 10.25
N GLU A 32 -7.48 8.07 10.52
CA GLU A 32 -6.53 9.09 10.11
C GLU A 32 -5.64 8.57 8.97
N VAL A 33 -5.26 9.47 8.06
CA VAL A 33 -4.36 9.11 6.97
C VAL A 33 -2.94 8.86 7.50
N TRP A 34 -2.31 7.81 7.02
CA TRP A 34 -0.92 7.46 7.29
C TRP A 34 -0.18 7.30 5.97
N GLN A 35 1.05 7.80 5.91
CA GLN A 35 1.93 7.76 4.73
C GLN A 35 2.50 6.36 4.40
N ALA A 36 1.91 5.32 4.98
CA ALA A 36 2.24 3.91 4.75
C ALA A 36 3.74 3.60 4.93
N GLY A 37 4.42 4.35 5.80
CA GLY A 37 5.86 4.32 6.01
C GLY A 37 6.27 5.25 7.16
N ALA A 38 7.51 5.70 7.15
CA ALA A 38 8.11 6.58 8.13
C ALA A 38 8.91 7.70 7.43
N HIS A 39 8.80 8.91 7.96
CA HIS A 39 9.35 10.15 7.41
C HIS A 39 8.78 10.52 6.05
N ASN A 40 9.15 9.82 4.97
CA ASN A 40 8.61 10.04 3.64
C ASN A 40 7.44 9.09 3.37
N ALA A 41 6.55 9.48 2.47
CA ALA A 41 5.53 8.57 1.97
C ALA A 41 6.16 7.40 1.22
N THR A 42 5.65 6.20 1.49
CA THR A 42 5.90 5.05 0.62
C THR A 42 5.38 5.38 -0.77
N TRP A 43 6.08 4.97 -1.83
CA TRP A 43 5.64 5.23 -3.19
C TRP A 43 5.79 4.01 -4.08
N ILE A 44 4.96 3.96 -5.13
CA ILE A 44 5.01 2.95 -6.19
C ILE A 44 5.15 3.61 -7.55
N ASP A 45 5.95 3.00 -8.42
CA ASP A 45 6.16 3.38 -9.81
C ASP A 45 5.77 2.22 -10.73
N LEU A 46 4.97 2.54 -11.75
CA LEU A 46 4.37 1.61 -12.70
C LEU A 46 4.64 2.10 -14.11
N ASP A 47 5.17 1.23 -14.97
CA ASP A 47 5.50 1.58 -16.36
C ASP A 47 4.35 1.35 -17.36
N ASN A 48 3.26 0.72 -16.91
CA ASN A 48 2.02 0.48 -17.66
C ASN A 48 0.80 0.63 -16.76
N ASN A 49 -0.37 0.81 -17.38
CA ASN A 49 -1.65 0.77 -16.66
C ASN A 49 -1.88 -0.64 -16.11
N ILE A 50 -2.36 -0.73 -14.87
CA ILE A 50 -2.76 -1.99 -14.23
C ILE A 50 -4.16 -1.86 -13.64
N LYS A 51 -4.71 -2.97 -13.14
CA LYS A 51 -5.78 -2.92 -12.16
C LYS A 51 -5.24 -3.22 -10.77
N VAL A 52 -5.70 -2.44 -9.81
CA VAL A 52 -5.55 -2.69 -8.37
C VAL A 52 -6.94 -2.98 -7.82
N ASP A 53 -7.14 -4.18 -7.30
CA ASP A 53 -8.44 -4.70 -6.84
C ASP A 53 -9.59 -4.40 -7.82
N GLY A 54 -9.34 -4.69 -9.09
CA GLY A 54 -10.30 -4.53 -10.18
C GLY A 54 -10.45 -3.11 -10.72
N LYS A 55 -9.91 -2.09 -10.06
CA LYS A 55 -9.97 -0.68 -10.50
C LYS A 55 -8.72 -0.29 -11.27
N VAL A 56 -8.88 0.47 -12.35
CA VAL A 56 -7.75 0.89 -13.19
C VAL A 56 -6.89 1.91 -12.45
N LEU A 57 -5.59 1.64 -12.37
CA LEU A 57 -4.57 2.61 -12.00
C LEU A 57 -3.71 2.88 -13.24
N PRO A 58 -3.71 4.11 -13.78
CA PRO A 58 -2.87 4.46 -14.92
C PRO A 58 -1.38 4.26 -14.62
N LYS A 59 -0.59 4.20 -15.70
CA LYS A 59 0.87 4.30 -15.63
C LYS A 59 1.26 5.58 -14.90
N GLY A 60 2.22 5.47 -13.99
CA GLY A 60 2.75 6.62 -13.28
C GLY A 60 3.39 6.26 -11.95
N LYS A 61 3.75 7.30 -11.22
CA LYS A 61 4.35 7.20 -9.89
C LYS A 61 3.43 7.83 -8.87
N TYR A 62 3.14 7.09 -7.79
CA TYR A 62 2.11 7.42 -6.83
C TYR A 62 2.62 7.28 -5.40
N GLY A 63 2.22 8.21 -4.53
CA GLY A 63 2.36 8.06 -3.09
C GLY A 63 1.32 7.07 -2.58
N ILE A 64 1.69 6.21 -1.64
CA ILE A 64 0.80 5.26 -1.00
C ILE A 64 0.44 5.82 0.38
N PHE A 65 -0.86 5.96 0.61
CA PHE A 65 -1.41 6.31 1.91
C PHE A 65 -2.44 5.28 2.34
N ILE A 66 -2.63 5.13 3.65
CA ILE A 66 -3.55 4.16 4.23
C ILE A 66 -4.35 4.84 5.33
N ILE A 67 -5.66 4.62 5.34
CA ILE A 67 -6.55 4.99 6.45
C ILE A 67 -6.96 3.70 7.16
N PRO A 68 -6.37 3.38 8.32
CA PRO A 68 -6.72 2.19 9.06
C PRO A 68 -8.09 2.36 9.75
N ARG A 69 -8.87 1.28 9.80
CA ARG A 69 -10.14 1.21 10.54
C ARG A 69 -10.06 0.12 11.60
N LYS A 70 -10.75 0.33 12.72
CA LYS A 70 -10.70 -0.61 13.85
C LYS A 70 -11.45 -1.92 13.55
N ASP A 71 -12.66 -1.79 13.01
CA ASP A 71 -13.62 -2.89 12.85
C ASP A 71 -14.25 -2.88 11.44
N ASP A 72 -13.51 -2.38 10.44
CA ASP A 72 -13.96 -2.24 9.04
C ASP A 72 -12.77 -2.38 8.07
N SER A 73 -13.07 -2.39 6.77
CA SER A 73 -12.07 -2.33 5.70
C SER A 73 -11.19 -1.09 5.81
N TRP A 74 -9.92 -1.24 5.46
CA TRP A 74 -8.95 -0.15 5.41
C TRP A 74 -8.94 0.44 4.01
N THR A 75 -8.79 1.76 3.92
CA THR A 75 -8.65 2.42 2.62
C THR A 75 -7.17 2.49 2.26
N VAL A 76 -6.77 1.88 1.14
CA VAL A 76 -5.46 2.12 0.51
C VAL A 76 -5.62 3.12 -0.62
N ILE A 77 -4.73 4.10 -0.67
CA ILE A 77 -4.83 5.30 -1.50
C ILE A 77 -3.57 5.43 -2.36
N PHE A 78 -3.77 5.70 -3.64
CA PHE A 78 -2.72 6.06 -4.59
C PHE A 78 -2.87 7.54 -4.95
N ASN A 79 -1.92 8.36 -4.49
CA ASN A 79 -1.95 9.81 -4.63
C ASN A 79 -0.95 10.29 -5.70
N SER A 80 -1.33 11.27 -6.52
CA SER A 80 -0.54 11.78 -7.65
C SER A 80 0.81 12.38 -7.22
N LYS A 81 0.87 12.96 -6.01
CA LYS A 81 2.08 13.55 -5.43
C LYS A 81 2.83 12.47 -4.67
N TRP A 82 3.74 11.77 -5.34
CA TRP A 82 4.48 10.68 -4.69
C TRP A 82 5.59 11.12 -3.73
N LYS A 83 6.17 12.31 -3.93
CA LYS A 83 7.32 12.80 -3.17
C LYS A 83 6.88 13.72 -2.02
N GLN A 84 6.39 13.12 -0.95
CA GLN A 84 5.85 13.82 0.23
C GLN A 84 6.65 13.49 1.50
N HIS A 85 6.84 14.46 2.38
CA HIS A 85 7.53 14.31 3.66
C HIS A 85 6.56 13.98 4.80
N GLY A 86 5.80 12.90 4.61
CA GLY A 86 4.86 12.39 5.59
C GLY A 86 3.42 12.68 5.23
N LYS A 87 2.53 12.47 6.19
CA LYS A 87 1.08 12.59 5.98
C LYS A 87 0.56 14.03 5.95
N ASP A 88 1.33 15.01 6.41
CA ASP A 88 0.85 16.39 6.51
C ASP A 88 0.87 17.12 5.16
N ASP A 89 1.61 16.58 4.18
CA ASP A 89 1.62 17.03 2.79
C ASP A 89 0.45 16.42 1.98
N TYR A 90 -0.33 15.51 2.58
CA TYR A 90 -1.40 14.78 1.91
C TYR A 90 -2.57 15.69 1.57
N ASP A 91 -3.06 15.57 0.34
CA ASP A 91 -4.24 16.25 -0.17
C ASP A 91 -5.12 15.22 -0.89
N GLU A 92 -6.34 15.02 -0.40
CA GLU A 92 -7.33 14.11 -0.97
C GLU A 92 -7.72 14.48 -2.41
N SER A 93 -7.60 15.75 -2.81
CA SER A 93 -7.88 16.16 -4.20
C SER A 93 -6.87 15.60 -5.21
N GLU A 94 -5.72 15.12 -4.72
CA GLU A 94 -4.66 14.52 -5.53
C GLU A 94 -4.77 12.98 -5.59
N ASP A 95 -5.83 12.40 -5.02
CA ASP A 95 -6.05 10.96 -5.05
C ASP A 95 -6.49 10.48 -6.43
N ILE A 96 -5.75 9.52 -6.96
CA ILE A 96 -6.02 8.90 -8.25
C ILE A 96 -6.87 7.64 -8.08
N LEU A 97 -6.64 6.90 -6.99
CA LEU A 97 -7.36 5.68 -6.69
C LEU A 97 -7.48 5.45 -5.19
N ARG A 98 -8.68 5.02 -4.78
CA ARG A 98 -8.95 4.47 -3.45
C ARG A 98 -9.53 3.07 -3.56
N VAL A 99 -8.99 2.14 -2.79
CA VAL A 99 -9.46 0.76 -2.69
C VAL A 99 -9.73 0.42 -1.23
N GLU A 100 -10.86 -0.20 -0.96
CA GLU A 100 -11.18 -0.75 0.35
C GLU A 100 -10.64 -2.16 0.44
N VAL A 101 -9.90 -2.45 1.50
CA VAL A 101 -9.17 -3.70 1.69
C VAL A 101 -9.46 -4.22 3.08
N GLU A 102 -10.07 -5.40 3.16
CA GLU A 102 -10.28 -6.07 4.45
C GLU A 102 -8.93 -6.52 5.03
N PRO A 103 -8.57 -6.07 6.24
CA PRO A 103 -7.37 -6.57 6.89
C PRO A 103 -7.55 -8.02 7.31
N THR A 104 -6.50 -8.80 7.10
CA THR A 104 -6.37 -10.15 7.65
C THR A 104 -5.41 -10.13 8.83
N PHE A 105 -5.53 -11.12 9.71
CA PHE A 105 -4.77 -11.20 10.95
C PHE A 105 -3.90 -12.47 10.97
N PRO A 106 -2.66 -12.42 10.47
CA PRO A 106 -1.75 -13.55 10.52
C PRO A 106 -1.46 -13.97 11.97
N ASN A 107 -1.14 -15.25 12.17
CA ASN A 107 -0.67 -15.74 13.48
C ASN A 107 0.78 -15.36 13.77
N GLU A 108 1.56 -15.07 12.71
CA GLU A 108 2.95 -14.65 12.83
C GLU A 108 3.05 -13.14 13.01
N PHE A 109 3.81 -12.72 14.01
CA PHE A 109 4.04 -11.31 14.30
C PHE A 109 5.13 -10.72 13.40
N SER A 110 4.84 -9.63 12.70
CA SER A 110 5.84 -8.88 11.94
C SER A 110 6.37 -7.68 12.72
N GLU A 111 7.59 -7.80 13.26
CA GLU A 111 8.25 -6.72 14.02
C GLU A 111 8.52 -5.46 13.16
N SER A 112 8.68 -5.60 11.85
CA SER A 112 8.88 -4.46 10.95
C SER A 112 7.81 -4.41 9.87
N LEU A 113 7.47 -3.21 9.42
CA LEU A 113 6.60 -3.01 8.25
C LEU A 113 7.26 -3.60 7.01
N LYS A 114 6.56 -4.50 6.31
CA LYS A 114 7.04 -5.19 5.12
C LYS A 114 6.08 -5.01 3.95
N TYR A 115 6.66 -4.81 2.78
CA TYR A 115 5.96 -4.86 1.51
C TYR A 115 6.53 -5.99 0.67
N THR A 116 5.67 -6.91 0.27
CA THR A 116 6.08 -8.11 -0.49
C THR A 116 5.21 -8.24 -1.72
N PHE A 117 5.85 -8.37 -2.89
CA PHE A 117 5.16 -8.78 -4.09
C PHE A 117 5.15 -10.31 -4.19
N ASN A 118 3.96 -10.89 -4.26
CA ASN A 118 3.72 -12.31 -4.42
C ASN A 118 3.22 -12.57 -5.84
N LYS A 119 4.10 -12.99 -6.76
CA LYS A 119 3.68 -13.34 -8.13
C LYS A 119 2.80 -14.59 -8.07
N ILE A 120 1.60 -14.50 -8.61
CA ILE A 120 0.68 -15.64 -8.68
C ILE A 120 0.85 -16.36 -10.02
N ASN A 121 0.91 -15.59 -11.12
CA ASN A 121 1.22 -16.09 -12.46
C ASN A 121 1.73 -14.93 -13.34
N GLU A 122 1.71 -15.09 -14.67
CA GLU A 122 2.21 -14.09 -15.61
C GLU A 122 1.40 -12.79 -15.66
N ASN A 123 0.11 -12.82 -15.30
CA ASN A 123 -0.81 -11.69 -15.39
C ASN A 123 -1.24 -11.15 -14.02
N PHE A 124 -0.96 -11.89 -12.95
CA PHE A 124 -1.45 -11.62 -11.60
C PHE A 124 -0.33 -11.66 -10.57
N ALA A 125 -0.31 -10.67 -9.68
CA ALA A 125 0.45 -10.68 -8.45
C ALA A 125 -0.39 -10.12 -7.31
N LYS A 126 0.03 -10.36 -6.07
CA LYS A 126 -0.46 -9.63 -4.91
C LYS A 126 0.63 -8.72 -4.36
N LEU A 127 0.26 -7.53 -3.90
CA LEU A 127 1.09 -6.73 -3.01
C LEU A 127 0.57 -6.92 -1.58
N SER A 128 1.39 -7.54 -0.74
CA SER A 128 1.11 -7.73 0.68
C SER A 128 1.80 -6.64 1.50
N ILE A 129 1.07 -6.05 2.45
CA ILE A 129 1.56 -5.06 3.41
C ILE A 129 1.35 -5.65 4.80
N GLU A 130 2.44 -5.88 5.55
CA GLU A 130 2.40 -6.61 6.82
C GLU A 130 3.11 -5.82 7.92
N TRP A 131 2.43 -5.63 9.07
CA TRP A 131 3.01 -5.02 10.27
C TRP A 131 2.24 -5.44 11.53
N GLU A 132 2.95 -5.80 12.59
CA GLU A 132 2.37 -6.47 13.77
C GLU A 132 1.59 -7.72 13.34
N TYR A 133 0.29 -7.79 13.68
CA TYR A 133 -0.65 -8.84 13.30
C TYR A 133 -1.63 -8.37 12.22
N TYR A 134 -1.33 -7.30 11.49
CA TYR A 134 -2.16 -6.81 10.40
C TYR A 134 -1.51 -7.15 9.06
N LYS A 135 -2.34 -7.61 8.12
CA LYS A 135 -1.96 -7.83 6.73
C LYS A 135 -3.03 -7.29 5.79
N LEU A 136 -2.63 -6.42 4.88
CA LEU A 136 -3.42 -6.04 3.70
C LEU A 136 -2.90 -6.77 2.47
N GLU A 137 -3.80 -7.19 1.58
CA GLU A 137 -3.44 -7.78 0.29
C GLU A 137 -4.18 -7.08 -0.84
N LEU A 138 -3.43 -6.45 -1.73
CA LEU A 138 -3.95 -5.85 -2.96
C LEU A 138 -3.72 -6.82 -4.13
N THR A 139 -4.75 -7.07 -4.92
CA THR A 139 -4.63 -7.81 -6.17
C THR A 139 -4.19 -6.88 -7.29
N LEU A 140 -3.07 -7.23 -7.93
CA LEU A 140 -2.49 -6.51 -9.05
C LEU A 140 -2.62 -7.36 -10.31
N ASN A 141 -3.29 -6.85 -11.33
CA ASN A 141 -3.41 -7.55 -12.60
C ASN A 141 -3.23 -6.63 -13.79
N LEU A 142 -2.70 -7.18 -14.88
CA LEU A 142 -2.55 -6.45 -16.13
C LEU A 142 -3.93 -6.15 -16.74
N LEU A 143 -4.01 -5.03 -17.47
CA LEU A 143 -5.08 -4.84 -18.43
C LEU A 143 -4.79 -5.75 -19.62
N VAL A 144 -5.47 -6.88 -19.68
CA VAL A 144 -5.44 -7.73 -20.88
C VAL A 144 -6.25 -7.00 -21.95
N ASN A 145 -5.59 -6.59 -23.04
CA ASN A 145 -6.25 -6.18 -24.28
C ASN A 145 -6.71 -7.40 -25.05
#